data_AF-A0A8T4YV71-F1
#
_entry.id   AF-A0A8T4YV71-F1
#
_cell.length_a   1.000
_cell.length_b   1.000
_cell.length_c   1.000
_cell.angle_alpha   90.00
_cell.angle_beta   90.00
_cell.angle_gamma   90.00
#
_symmetry.space_group_name_H-M   'P 1'
#
loop_
_entity.id
_entity.type
_entity.pdbx_description
1 polymer ?
#
loop_
_entity_poly.entity_id
_entity_poly.type
_entity_poly.pdbx_seq_one_letter_code
_entity_poly.pdbx_strand_id
1 'polypeptide(L)'
;MMSYCTPADVRRVINTTLADGDITELISETDAWIEKKLGTQSLSDKLIRRLSALKTAIIIRSRDPQSFAIGEYSETAGTFTVQQVWKQEIDEILKLYTKISFIKSTGYATDEIKNTWDED
;
A
#
# COMPACT_ATOMS: atom_id res chain seq x y z
N MET A 1 -5.99 9.77 -14.92
CA MET A 1 -5.23 9.38 -13.72
C MET A 1 -5.65 7.97 -13.37
N MET A 2 -4.72 7.04 -13.22
CA MET A 2 -5.03 5.66 -12.84
C MET A 2 -4.78 5.52 -11.34
N SER A 3 -5.84 5.36 -10.56
CA SER A 3 -5.77 5.17 -9.12
C SER A 3 -5.48 3.71 -8.78
N TYR A 4 -4.75 3.46 -7.68
CA TYR A 4 -4.40 2.09 -7.26
C TYR A 4 -5.62 1.33 -6.70
N CYS A 5 -6.61 2.04 -6.16
CA CYS A 5 -7.87 1.47 -5.68
C CYS A 5 -9.09 2.30 -6.09
N THR A 6 -10.29 1.72 -5.89
CA THR A 6 -11.57 2.39 -6.16
C THR A 6 -12.30 2.75 -4.86
N PRO A 7 -13.24 3.71 -4.87
CA PRO A 7 -14.08 3.99 -3.71
C PRO A 7 -14.81 2.76 -3.17
N ALA A 8 -15.20 1.84 -4.05
CA ALA A 8 -15.80 0.57 -3.65
C ALA A 8 -14.85 -0.32 -2.84
N ASP A 9 -13.55 -0.32 -3.14
CA ASP A 9 -12.54 -1.05 -2.35
C ASP A 9 -12.39 -0.46 -0.96
N VAL A 10 -12.41 0.86 -0.84
CA VAL A 10 -12.38 1.56 0.46
C VAL A 10 -13.62 1.23 1.28
N ARG A 11 -14.80 1.24 0.66
CA ARG A 11 -16.08 0.88 1.30
C ARG A 11 -16.17 -0.58 1.73
N ARG A 12 -15.29 -1.47 1.26
CA ARG A 12 -15.16 -2.85 1.79
C ARG A 12 -14.38 -2.91 3.09
N VAL A 13 -13.58 -1.89 3.39
CA VAL A 13 -12.74 -1.81 4.59
C VAL A 13 -13.43 -0.99 5.69
N ILE A 14 -14.03 0.14 5.31
CA ILE A 14 -14.68 1.08 6.24
C ILE A 14 -16.08 1.44 5.76
N ASN A 15 -17.03 1.44 6.68
CA ASN A 15 -18.35 2.01 6.42
C ASN A 15 -18.30 3.52 6.69
N THR A 16 -18.59 4.31 5.66
CA THR A 16 -18.55 5.78 5.70
C THR A 16 -19.69 6.36 4.88
N THR A 17 -20.18 7.52 5.29
CA THR A 17 -21.20 8.31 4.61
C THR A 17 -20.61 9.30 3.60
N LEU A 18 -19.28 9.40 3.49
CA LEU A 18 -18.61 10.28 2.52
C LEU A 18 -19.04 9.97 1.09
N ALA A 19 -19.11 11.01 0.26
CA ALA A 19 -19.43 10.87 -1.15
C ALA A 19 -18.24 10.24 -1.90
N ASP A 20 -18.53 9.56 -3.02
CA ASP A 20 -17.48 8.90 -3.80
C ASP A 20 -16.47 9.91 -4.39
N GLY A 21 -16.87 11.17 -4.58
CA GLY A 21 -15.97 12.27 -4.96
C GLY A 21 -14.90 12.53 -3.90
N ASP A 22 -15.30 12.69 -2.64
CA ASP A 22 -14.36 12.90 -1.52
C ASP A 22 -13.44 11.70 -1.33
N ILE A 23 -13.97 10.48 -1.46
CA ILE A 23 -13.18 9.25 -1.38
C ILE A 23 -12.14 9.22 -2.52
N THR A 24 -12.51 9.64 -3.72
CA THR A 24 -11.60 9.68 -4.87
C THR A 24 -10.46 10.69 -4.68
N GLU A 25 -10.72 11.84 -4.07
CA GLU A 25 -9.66 12.81 -3.73
C GLU A 25 -8.70 12.23 -2.68
N LEU A 26 -9.23 11.56 -1.67
CA LEU A 26 -8.41 10.89 -0.65
C LEU A 26 -7.58 9.73 -1.22
N ILE A 27 -8.13 8.98 -2.17
CA ILE A 27 -7.39 7.95 -2.90
C ILE A 27 -6.25 8.61 -3.69
N SER A 28 -6.51 9.73 -4.36
CA SER A 28 -5.48 10.44 -5.13
C SER A 28 -4.34 10.95 -4.24
N GLU A 29 -4.66 11.50 -3.06
CA GLU A 29 -3.68 11.91 -2.04
C GLU A 29 -2.86 10.70 -1.53
N THR A 30 -3.53 9.57 -1.35
CA THR A 30 -2.92 8.31 -0.91
C THR A 30 -1.98 7.74 -1.97
N ASP A 31 -2.41 7.74 -3.23
CA ASP A 31 -1.64 7.21 -4.35
C ASP A 31 -0.37 8.03 -4.57
N ALA A 32 -0.45 9.36 -4.50
CA ALA A 32 0.73 10.24 -4.54
C ALA A 32 1.70 9.95 -3.39
N TRP A 33 1.19 9.64 -2.20
CA TRP A 33 2.02 9.23 -1.06
C TRP A 33 2.71 7.88 -1.29
N ILE A 34 2.02 6.90 -1.88
CA ILE A 34 2.59 5.59 -2.23
C ILE A 34 3.70 5.78 -3.26
N GLU A 35 3.46 6.56 -4.31
CA GLU A 35 4.47 6.82 -5.35
C GLU A 35 5.69 7.54 -4.79
N LYS A 36 5.50 8.50 -3.88
CA LYS A 36 6.62 9.17 -3.21
C LYS A 36 7.45 8.21 -2.35
N LYS A 37 6.82 7.17 -1.78
CA LYS A 37 7.47 6.26 -0.83
C LYS A 37 8.08 5.02 -1.46
N LEU A 38 7.44 4.45 -2.48
CA LEU A 38 7.83 3.20 -3.13
C LEU A 38 8.19 3.37 -4.62
N GLY A 39 7.96 4.55 -5.20
CA GLY A 39 7.97 4.74 -6.65
C GLY A 39 6.67 4.26 -7.31
N THR A 40 6.53 4.50 -8.61
CA THR A 40 5.39 4.04 -9.40
C THR A 40 5.24 2.52 -9.32
N GLN A 41 4.04 2.06 -8.97
CA GLN A 41 3.73 0.64 -8.81
C GLN A 41 2.79 0.14 -9.90
N SER A 42 2.63 -1.18 -9.98
CA SER A 42 1.64 -1.78 -10.89
C SER A 42 0.23 -1.67 -10.32
N LEU A 43 -0.71 -1.19 -11.15
CA LEU A 43 -2.15 -1.14 -10.84
C LEU A 43 -2.79 -2.53 -10.69
N SER A 44 -2.12 -3.56 -11.21
CA SER A 44 -2.53 -4.95 -11.06
C SER A 44 -2.10 -5.56 -9.73
N ASP A 45 -1.25 -4.86 -8.96
CA ASP A 45 -0.76 -5.38 -7.70
C ASP A 45 -1.84 -5.30 -6.62
N LYS A 46 -2.27 -6.48 -6.16
CA LYS A 46 -3.33 -6.62 -5.15
C LYS A 46 -2.90 -6.07 -3.80
N LEU A 47 -1.61 -6.12 -3.46
CA LEU A 47 -1.08 -5.59 -2.21
C LEU A 47 -1.02 -4.06 -2.26
N ILE A 48 -0.66 -3.46 -3.39
CA ILE A 48 -0.69 -2.00 -3.55
C ILE A 48 -2.12 -1.46 -3.54
N ARG A 49 -3.06 -2.16 -4.18
CA ARG A 49 -4.50 -1.84 -4.10
C ARG A 49 -4.99 -1.86 -2.65
N ARG A 50 -4.61 -2.90 -1.90
CA ARG A 50 -4.98 -3.05 -0.49
C ARG A 50 -4.32 -2.00 0.40
N LEU A 51 -3.05 -1.68 0.15
CA LEU A 51 -2.31 -0.60 0.81
C LEU A 51 -3.02 0.75 0.63
N SER A 52 -3.38 1.08 -0.62
CA SER A 52 -4.11 2.32 -0.93
C SER A 52 -5.45 2.35 -0.18
N ALA A 53 -6.26 1.28 -0.28
CA ALA A 53 -7.55 1.21 0.40
C ALA A 53 -7.46 1.33 1.94
N LEU A 54 -6.52 0.63 2.59
CA LEU A 54 -6.31 0.68 4.05
C LEU A 54 -5.86 2.08 4.50
N LYS A 55 -4.93 2.69 3.76
CA LYS A 55 -4.41 4.02 4.09
C LYS A 55 -5.49 5.09 3.93
N THR A 56 -6.28 5.01 2.87
CA THR A 56 -7.46 5.88 2.67
C THR A 56 -8.47 5.68 3.80
N ALA A 57 -8.76 4.45 4.21
CA ALA A 57 -9.68 4.17 5.31
C ALA A 57 -9.22 4.77 6.66
N ILE A 58 -7.90 4.76 6.94
CA ILE A 58 -7.35 5.45 8.12
C ILE A 58 -7.60 6.95 8.04
N ILE A 59 -7.36 7.58 6.89
CA ILE A 59 -7.57 9.02 6.70
C ILE A 59 -9.05 9.37 6.88
N ILE A 60 -9.96 8.57 6.31
CA ILE A 60 -11.40 8.73 6.49
C ILE A 60 -11.76 8.64 7.97
N ARG A 61 -11.29 7.62 8.70
CA ARG A 61 -11.60 7.49 10.14
C ARG A 61 -11.00 8.60 11.00
N SER A 62 -9.91 9.24 10.55
CA SER A 62 -9.38 10.43 11.22
C SER A 62 -10.17 11.70 10.92
N ARG A 63 -10.85 11.80 9.78
CA ARG A 63 -11.65 12.97 9.36
C ARG A 63 -13.13 12.85 9.72
N ASP A 64 -13.66 11.63 9.78
CA ASP A 64 -15.05 11.32 10.08
C ASP A 64 -15.16 10.42 11.33
N PRO A 65 -15.45 10.99 12.51
CA PRO A 65 -15.58 10.24 13.75
C PRO A 65 -16.84 9.34 13.80
N GLN A 66 -17.75 9.44 12.84
CA GLN A 66 -18.92 8.55 12.71
C GLN A 66 -18.64 7.31 11.85
N SER A 67 -17.49 7.25 11.17
CA SER A 67 -17.12 6.09 10.37
C SER A 67 -16.66 4.90 11.23
N PHE A 68 -17.11 3.69 10.88
CA PHE A 68 -16.81 2.47 11.61
C PHE A 68 -16.27 1.38 10.67
N ALA A 69 -15.35 0.57 11.19
CA ALA A 69 -14.78 -0.54 10.42
C ALA A 69 -15.82 -1.64 10.21
N ILE A 70 -15.84 -2.23 9.02
CA ILE A 70 -16.73 -3.35 8.71
C ILE A 70 -16.21 -4.60 9.41
N GLY A 71 -16.99 -5.18 10.33
CA GLY A 71 -16.62 -6.36 11.12
C GLY A 71 -16.16 -6.07 12.56
N GLU A 72 -16.28 -4.82 13.04
CA GLU A 72 -16.03 -4.45 14.44
C GLU A 72 -17.19 -4.97 15.34
N TYR A 73 -17.18 -6.27 15.67
CA TYR A 73 -18.05 -6.84 16.71
C TYR A 73 -17.51 -6.44 18.08
N SER A 74 -18.22 -5.55 18.76
CA SER A 74 -17.85 -4.98 20.06
C SER A 74 -18.11 -5.97 21.20
N GLU A 75 -17.18 -6.89 21.47
CA GLU A 75 -17.17 -7.64 22.74
C GLU A 75 -15.79 -7.71 23.43
N THR A 76 -14.72 -7.22 22.81
CA THR A 76 -13.39 -7.25 23.45
C THR A 76 -12.67 -5.91 23.29
N ALA A 77 -13.05 -4.96 24.13
CA ALA A 77 -12.16 -3.87 24.51
C ALA A 77 -10.96 -4.48 25.25
N GLY A 78 -9.95 -4.89 24.50
CA GLY A 78 -8.77 -5.57 25.00
C GLY A 78 -7.60 -5.43 24.05
N THR A 79 -7.04 -4.23 23.98
CA THR A 79 -5.64 -3.92 23.60
C THR A 79 -5.35 -3.46 22.16
N PHE A 80 -6.18 -3.72 21.13
CA PHE A 80 -5.92 -3.21 19.77
C PHE A 80 -7.13 -2.53 19.13
N THR A 81 -6.99 -1.25 18.76
CA THR A 81 -7.98 -0.54 17.94
C THR A 81 -7.89 -1.03 16.50
N VAL A 82 -9.00 -1.08 15.75
CA VAL A 82 -8.98 -1.51 14.33
C VAL A 82 -8.02 -0.65 13.49
N GLN A 83 -7.85 0.63 13.84
CA GLN A 83 -6.83 1.49 13.24
C GLN A 83 -5.39 0.97 13.43
N GLN A 84 -5.07 0.38 14.58
CA GLN A 84 -3.74 -0.21 14.81
C GLN A 84 -3.53 -1.46 13.97
N VAL A 85 -4.55 -2.29 13.78
CA VAL A 85 -4.48 -3.46 12.88
C VAL A 85 -4.19 -3.02 11.45
N TRP A 86 -4.91 -2.00 10.96
CA TRP A 86 -4.66 -1.45 9.63
C TRP A 86 -3.26 -0.84 9.51
N LYS A 87 -2.78 -0.14 10.54
CA LYS A 87 -1.41 0.41 10.55
C LYS A 87 -0.35 -0.70 10.50
N GLN A 88 -0.56 -1.80 11.22
CA GLN A 88 0.34 -2.95 11.21
C GLN A 88 0.36 -3.60 9.82
N GLU A 89 -0.80 -3.84 9.21
CA GLU A 89 -0.89 -4.44 7.87
C GLU A 89 -0.22 -3.54 6.81
N ILE A 90 -0.39 -2.22 6.91
CA ILE A 90 0.32 -1.25 6.06
C ILE A 90 1.84 -1.40 6.22
N ASP A 91 2.34 -1.50 7.45
CA ASP A 91 3.77 -1.65 7.74
C ASP A 91 4.33 -2.97 7.19
N GLU A 92 3.58 -4.07 7.32
CA GLU A 92 3.96 -5.37 6.75
C GLU A 92 4.05 -5.32 5.22
N ILE A 93 3.06 -4.71 4.55
CA ILE A 93 3.10 -4.51 3.11
C ILE A 93 4.33 -3.68 2.73
N LEU A 94 4.56 -2.53 3.38
CA LEU A 94 5.72 -1.67 3.10
C LEU A 94 7.07 -2.38 3.29
N LYS A 95 7.19 -3.25 4.30
CA LYS A 95 8.39 -4.06 4.53
C LYS A 95 8.67 -5.03 3.39
N LEU A 96 7.63 -5.63 2.78
CA LEU A 96 7.80 -6.51 1.63
C LEU A 96 8.39 -5.75 0.44
N TYR A 97 7.85 -4.56 0.13
CA TYR A 97 8.34 -3.75 -0.99
C TYR A 97 9.73 -3.17 -0.76
N THR A 98 10.05 -2.77 0.48
CA THR A 98 11.40 -2.31 0.85
C THR A 98 12.42 -3.44 0.70
N LYS A 99 12.10 -4.67 1.13
CA LYS A 99 13.00 -5.83 0.98
C LYS A 99 13.23 -6.22 -0.48
N ILE A 100 12.18 -6.17 -1.30
CA ILE A 100 12.28 -6.48 -2.74
C ILE A 100 13.16 -5.44 -3.46
N SER A 101 13.09 -4.16 -3.08
CA SER A 101 13.96 -3.12 -3.62
C SER A 101 15.44 -3.38 -3.34
N PHE A 102 15.78 -3.97 -2.19
CA PHE A 102 17.17 -4.27 -1.83
C PHE A 102 17.76 -5.43 -2.63
N ILE A 103 16.95 -6.43 -2.99
CA ILE A 103 17.39 -7.63 -3.71
C ILE A 103 17.68 -7.33 -5.20
N LYS A 104 17.05 -6.29 -5.78
CA LYS A 104 17.26 -5.91 -7.19
C LYS A 104 18.66 -5.33 -7.50
N SER A 105 19.53 -5.12 -6.51
CA SER A 105 20.86 -4.51 -6.71
C SER A 105 22.00 -5.50 -6.98
N THR A 106 21.77 -6.82 -6.99
CA THR A 106 22.81 -7.76 -7.44
C THR A 106 22.72 -7.94 -8.95
N GLY A 107 23.04 -6.87 -9.68
CA GLY A 107 23.42 -7.00 -11.09
C GLY A 107 24.69 -7.84 -11.14
N TYR A 108 24.63 -8.99 -11.78
CA TYR A 108 25.82 -9.76 -12.13
C TYR A 108 26.73 -8.85 -12.94
N ALA A 109 27.80 -8.35 -12.33
CA ALA A 109 28.98 -7.94 -13.07
C ALA A 109 29.55 -9.22 -13.67
N THR A 110 29.11 -9.57 -14.89
CA THR A 110 29.87 -10.50 -15.70
C THR A 110 31.16 -9.78 -16.05
N ASP A 111 32.18 -9.98 -15.23
CA ASP A 111 33.57 -9.75 -15.63
C ASP A 111 33.73 -10.42 -16.99
N GLU A 112 33.89 -9.59 -18.02
CA GLU A 112 34.27 -10.03 -19.35
C GLU A 112 35.66 -10.63 -19.22
N ILE A 113 35.74 -11.94 -18.93
CA ILE A 113 36.97 -12.71 -19.02
C ILE A 113 37.37 -12.69 -20.50
N LYS A 114 38.21 -11.71 -20.86
CA LYS A 114 38.94 -11.69 -22.12
C LYS A 114 39.93 -12.85 -22.08
N ASN A 115 39.49 -14.01 -22.56
CA ASN A 115 40.37 -15.11 -22.93
C ASN A 115 41.09 -14.72 -24.23
N THR A 116 42.11 -13.85 -24.11
CA THR A 116 43.15 -13.76 -25.15
C THR A 116 44.06 -14.96 -24.93
N TRP A 117 43.78 -16.05 -25.65
CA TRP A 117 44.77 -17.09 -25.87
C TRP A 117 45.69 -16.61 -26.98
N ASP A 118 46.88 -16.16 -26.58
CA ASP A 118 48.04 -16.06 -27.48
C ASP A 118 48.46 -17.50 -27.81
N GLU A 119 48.30 -17.90 -29.06
CA GLU A 119 48.99 -19.07 -29.62
C GLU A 119 49.69 -18.63 -30.93
N ASP A 120 51.02 -18.61 -30.83
CA ASP A 120 52.11 -18.64 -31.83
C ASP A 120 52.13 -17.69 -33.05
#